data_AF-A0AAV8BUT2-F1
#
_entry.id   AF-A0AAV8BUT2-F1
#
_cell.length_a   1.000
_cell.length_b   1.000
_cell.length_c   1.000
_cell.angle_alpha   90.00
_cell.angle_beta   90.00
_cell.angle_gamma   90.00
#
_symmetry.space_group_name_H-M   'P 1'
#
loop_
_entity.id
_entity.type
_entity.pdbx_description
1 polymer ?
#
loop_
_entity_poly.entity_id
_entity_poly.type
_entity_poly.pdbx_seq_one_letter_code
_entity_poly.pdbx_strand_id
1 'polypeptide(L)'
;MTLELVHRDKMSIHGKKTYWHLFKERLIRDSKRVAGLHRQLKNSSSRSSSYQLHDFGSAIVSGVEEGIGIGSPPVDQYMVVDTGSDVTWVQCKPCTQCYNQADPIFDPAGSASFTKISCGSVACGLLDQAGKCGSGQCQYEVTYEDGSYTKGTLALENLKFGSTEVENVAIGCGHHNLGLFAWASGLLGLGGGVMSLVGQLGSQTGGAFGYCLASRPA
;
A
#
# COMPACT_ATOMS: atom_id res chain seq x y z
N MET A 1 -26.13 -18.77 -18.50
CA MET A 1 -26.31 -17.32 -18.66
C MET A 1 -24.98 -16.67 -18.36
N THR A 2 -24.27 -16.18 -19.39
CA THR A 2 -22.97 -15.51 -19.24
C THR A 2 -23.22 -14.01 -19.21
N LEU A 3 -22.79 -13.34 -18.14
CA LEU A 3 -22.86 -11.89 -18.00
C LEU A 3 -21.56 -11.31 -18.56
N GLU A 4 -21.63 -10.61 -19.70
CA GLU A 4 -20.45 -9.96 -20.28
C GLU A 4 -20.19 -8.63 -19.58
N LEU A 5 -19.05 -8.54 -18.88
CA LEU A 5 -18.67 -7.33 -18.18
C LEU A 5 -17.94 -6.39 -19.15
N VAL A 6 -18.65 -5.38 -19.65
CA VAL A 6 -18.10 -4.40 -20.59
C VAL A 6 -17.75 -3.12 -19.86
N HIS A 7 -16.50 -2.66 -20.00
CA HIS A 7 -16.06 -1.38 -19.45
C HIS A 7 -16.95 -0.25 -19.99
N ARG A 8 -17.47 0.62 -19.12
CA ARG A 8 -18.46 1.65 -19.48
C ARG A 8 -18.03 2.56 -20.63
N ASP A 9 -16.73 2.84 -20.77
CA ASP A 9 -16.22 3.67 -21.87
C ASP A 9 -16.33 2.97 -23.24
N LYS A 10 -16.43 1.63 -23.28
CA LYS A 10 -16.79 0.87 -24.49
C LYS A 10 -18.28 0.99 -24.85
N MET A 11 -19.14 1.41 -23.92
CA MET A 11 -20.58 1.65 -24.17
C MET A 11 -20.88 3.06 -24.67
N SER A 12 -19.85 3.88 -24.96
CA SER A 12 -20.05 5.24 -25.47
C SER A 12 -20.47 5.21 -26.95
N ILE A 13 -21.76 5.47 -27.21
CA ILE A 13 -22.43 5.40 -28.52
C ILE A 13 -21.94 6.50 -29.51
N HIS A 14 -21.11 7.45 -29.08
CA HIS A 14 -20.68 8.59 -29.91
C HIS A 14 -19.16 8.68 -30.06
N GLY A 15 -18.68 8.35 -31.27
CA GLY A 15 -17.39 8.74 -31.86
C GLY A 15 -16.13 8.18 -31.20
N LYS A 16 -15.03 8.10 -31.97
CA LYS A 16 -13.70 7.82 -31.41
C LYS A 16 -13.31 8.96 -30.47
N LYS A 17 -13.51 8.78 -29.16
CA LYS A 17 -13.08 9.75 -28.15
C LYS A 17 -11.57 9.70 -28.01
N THR A 18 -10.93 10.87 -28.03
CA THR A 18 -9.51 10.98 -27.71
C THR A 18 -9.27 10.62 -26.24
N TYR A 19 -8.06 10.17 -25.93
CA TYR A 19 -7.66 9.88 -24.55
C TYR A 19 -7.98 11.06 -23.60
N TRP A 20 -7.65 12.29 -24.01
CA TRP A 20 -7.91 13.50 -23.22
C TRP A 20 -9.40 13.75 -22.96
N HIS A 21 -10.26 13.49 -23.94
CA HIS A 21 -11.70 13.59 -23.76
C HIS A 21 -12.21 12.54 -22.76
N LEU A 22 -11.72 11.30 -22.84
CA LEU A 22 -12.08 10.24 -21.89
C LEU A 22 -11.60 10.56 -20.47
N PHE A 23 -10.38 11.10 -20.35
CA PHE A 23 -9.81 11.52 -19.07
C PHE A 23 -10.64 12.62 -18.41
N LYS A 24 -10.99 13.68 -19.15
CA LYS A 24 -11.84 14.77 -18.63
C LYS A 24 -13.23 14.27 -18.21
N GLU A 25 -13.84 13.38 -18.98
CA GLU A 25 -15.11 12.74 -18.63
C GLU A 25 -15.00 11.84 -17.39
N ARG A 26 -13.85 11.17 -17.17
CA ARG A 26 -13.60 10.41 -15.93
C ARG A 26 -13.51 11.34 -14.73
N LEU A 27 -12.76 12.44 -14.81
CA LEU A 27 -12.64 13.42 -13.73
C LEU A 27 -14.00 14.07 -13.37
N ILE A 28 -14.79 14.45 -14.37
CA ILE A 28 -16.14 15.03 -14.13
C ILE A 28 -17.07 14.00 -13.49
N ARG A 29 -16.99 12.73 -13.89
CA ARG A 29 -17.78 11.67 -13.27
C ARG A 29 -17.33 11.40 -11.84
N ASP A 30 -16.03 11.40 -11.60
CA ASP A 30 -15.49 11.19 -10.27
C ASP A 30 -15.89 12.33 -9.33
N SER A 31 -15.78 13.59 -9.76
CA SER A 31 -16.25 14.73 -8.95
C SER A 31 -17.74 14.65 -8.61
N LYS A 32 -18.58 14.24 -9.57
CA LYS A 32 -20.01 13.99 -9.32
C LYS A 32 -20.24 12.82 -8.35
N ARG A 33 -19.47 11.75 -8.47
CA ARG A 33 -19.52 10.58 -7.58
C ARG A 33 -19.16 10.97 -6.16
N VAL A 34 -18.05 11.70 -5.96
CA VAL A 34 -17.61 12.22 -4.67
C VAL A 34 -18.67 13.15 -4.06
N ALA A 35 -19.24 14.07 -4.84
CA ALA A 35 -20.34 14.92 -4.36
C ALA A 35 -21.57 14.11 -3.95
N GLY A 36 -21.89 13.05 -4.68
CA GLY A 36 -22.98 12.12 -4.37
C GLY A 36 -22.76 11.36 -3.05
N LEU A 37 -21.55 10.83 -2.86
CA LEU A 37 -21.14 10.13 -1.64
C LEU A 37 -21.17 11.09 -0.43
N HIS A 38 -20.63 12.30 -0.57
CA HIS A 38 -20.72 13.32 0.47
C HIS A 38 -22.16 13.65 0.84
N ARG A 39 -23.07 13.76 -0.14
CA ARG A 39 -24.50 13.99 0.13
C ARG A 39 -25.15 12.81 0.85
N GLN A 40 -24.82 11.58 0.47
CA GLN A 40 -25.32 10.38 1.14
C GLN A 40 -24.82 10.30 2.59
N LEU A 41 -23.54 10.58 2.83
CA LEU A 41 -22.96 10.63 4.17
C LEU A 41 -23.60 11.74 5.03
N LYS A 42 -23.87 12.92 4.46
CA LYS A 42 -24.59 14.01 5.14
C LYS A 42 -26.05 13.66 5.45
N ASN A 43 -26.74 12.94 4.57
CA ASN A 43 -28.14 12.54 4.78
C ASN A 43 -28.31 11.33 5.72
N SER A 44 -27.25 10.54 5.94
CA SER A 44 -27.24 9.43 6.90
C SER A 44 -27.10 9.85 8.36
N SER A 45 -27.09 11.17 8.63
CA SER A 45 -26.95 11.79 9.96
C SER A 45 -28.09 11.53 10.96
N SER A 46 -29.02 10.60 10.69
CA SER A 46 -29.93 10.04 11.71
C SER A 46 -29.35 8.85 12.48
N ARG A 47 -28.17 8.34 12.10
CA ARG A 47 -27.39 7.41 12.93
C ARG A 47 -26.05 8.05 13.27
N SER A 48 -25.94 8.47 14.53
CA SER A 48 -24.77 9.08 15.14
C SER A 48 -23.54 8.16 15.05
N SER A 49 -22.76 8.32 13.99
CA SER A 49 -21.32 8.08 13.97
C SER A 49 -20.70 9.25 13.23
N SER A 50 -20.07 10.17 13.94
CA SER A 50 -19.28 11.23 13.33
C SER A 50 -18.07 10.59 12.64
N TYR A 51 -18.19 10.26 11.36
CA TYR A 51 -17.02 9.97 10.54
C TYR A 51 -16.29 11.29 10.33
N GLN A 52 -15.35 11.60 11.23
CA GLN A 52 -14.36 12.64 10.95
C GLN A 52 -13.49 12.12 9.80
N LEU A 53 -13.65 12.72 8.62
CA LEU A 53 -12.72 12.53 7.53
C LEU A 53 -11.42 13.24 7.94
N HIS A 54 -10.59 12.58 8.73
CA HIS A 54 -9.18 12.93 8.74
C HIS A 54 -8.67 12.64 7.32
N ASP A 55 -8.06 13.64 6.69
CA ASP A 55 -7.50 13.54 5.35
C ASP A 55 -6.35 12.53 5.37
N PHE A 56 -6.71 11.24 5.27
CA PHE A 56 -5.76 10.15 5.17
C PHE A 56 -5.35 10.03 3.71
N GLY A 57 -4.28 10.74 3.37
CA GLY A 57 -3.70 10.73 2.04
C GLY A 57 -2.28 11.23 2.07
N SER A 58 -1.38 10.54 1.37
CA SER A 58 -0.09 11.08 0.97
C SER A 58 -0.04 11.12 -0.54
N ALA A 59 0.58 12.14 -1.11
CA ALA A 59 0.90 12.15 -2.52
C ALA A 59 2.03 11.14 -2.76
N ILE A 60 1.68 9.90 -3.09
CA ILE A 60 2.67 8.95 -3.60
C ILE A 60 2.93 9.31 -5.06
N VAL A 61 3.74 10.34 -5.25
CA VAL A 61 4.22 10.72 -6.57
C VAL A 61 5.34 9.74 -6.90
N SER A 62 5.11 8.89 -7.91
CA SER A 62 6.26 8.33 -8.61
C SER A 62 7.05 9.52 -9.11
N GLY A 63 8.23 9.81 -8.55
CA GLY A 63 9.13 10.82 -9.09
C GLY A 63 9.86 11.72 -8.11
N VAL A 64 9.18 12.46 -7.23
CA VAL A 64 9.86 13.40 -6.31
C VAL A 64 8.93 13.91 -5.20
N GLU A 65 9.54 14.13 -4.03
CA GLU A 65 9.17 14.96 -2.86
C GLU A 65 8.40 14.38 -1.66
N GLU A 66 7.55 13.35 -1.76
CA GLU A 66 6.94 12.76 -0.56
C GLU A 66 6.90 11.22 -0.62
N GLY A 67 7.84 10.58 0.09
CA GLY A 67 7.86 9.14 0.34
C GLY A 67 6.86 8.73 1.41
N ILE A 68 6.85 7.44 1.76
CA ILE A 68 6.17 6.95 2.97
C ILE A 68 7.20 6.98 4.09
N GLY A 69 6.90 7.67 5.19
CA GLY A 69 7.77 7.64 6.36
C GLY A 69 7.67 6.27 7.03
N ILE A 70 8.81 5.65 7.32
CA ILE A 70 8.89 4.37 8.04
C ILE A 70 9.73 4.56 9.30
N GLY A 71 9.23 4.09 10.43
CA GLY A 71 9.95 4.12 11.70
C GLY A 71 9.64 5.29 12.62
N SER A 72 10.28 5.28 13.78
CA SER A 72 10.22 6.35 14.78
C SER A 72 11.64 6.74 15.23
N PRO A 73 12.18 7.90 14.81
CA PRO A 73 11.54 8.91 13.96
C PRO A 73 11.32 8.42 12.52
N PRO A 74 10.30 8.94 11.80
CA PRO A 74 10.02 8.54 10.42
C PRO A 74 11.16 8.85 9.47
N VAL A 75 11.54 7.88 8.66
CA VAL A 75 12.48 8.03 7.55
C VAL A 75 11.72 7.82 6.25
N ASP A 76 11.77 8.79 5.34
CA ASP A 76 11.06 8.69 4.06
C ASP A 76 11.66 7.58 3.18
N GLN A 77 10.78 6.75 2.64
CA GLN A 77 11.11 5.65 1.74
C GLN A 77 10.25 5.75 0.49
N TYR A 78 10.89 5.74 -0.68
CA TYR A 78 10.22 5.63 -1.96
C TYR A 78 9.74 4.19 -2.17
N MET A 79 8.43 3.99 -2.27
CA MET A 79 7.81 2.65 -2.31
C MET A 79 7.01 2.48 -3.60
N VAL A 80 7.07 1.29 -4.21
CA VAL A 80 6.15 0.93 -5.30
C VAL A 80 4.77 0.67 -4.72
N VAL A 81 3.73 1.26 -5.29
CA VAL A 81 2.35 0.93 -4.95
C VAL A 81 1.90 -0.28 -5.76
N ASP A 82 1.51 -1.36 -5.10
CA ASP A 82 1.10 -2.59 -5.76
C ASP A 82 -0.26 -3.08 -5.24
N THR A 83 -1.26 -3.05 -6.11
CA THR A 83 -2.61 -3.54 -5.83
C THR A 83 -2.76 -5.06 -6.02
N GLY A 84 -1.71 -5.73 -6.50
CA GLY A 84 -1.68 -7.16 -6.77
C GLY A 84 -1.09 -8.00 -5.64
N SER A 85 -0.51 -7.40 -4.60
CA SER A 85 0.10 -8.11 -3.48
C SER A 85 -0.33 -7.57 -2.12
N ASP A 86 -0.33 -8.45 -1.12
CA ASP A 86 -0.77 -8.12 0.22
C ASP A 86 0.38 -7.59 1.09
N VAL A 87 1.54 -8.26 1.13
CA VAL A 87 2.58 -7.89 2.09
C VAL A 87 3.26 -6.58 1.68
N THR A 88 3.13 -5.55 2.52
CA THR A 88 3.98 -4.35 2.47
C THR A 88 5.38 -4.70 2.99
N TRP A 89 6.44 -4.31 2.29
CA TRP A 89 7.82 -4.60 2.72
C TRP A 89 8.82 -3.52 2.29
N VAL A 90 9.93 -3.42 3.03
CA VAL A 90 11.06 -2.51 2.77
C VAL A 90 12.39 -3.26 2.87
N GLN A 91 13.42 -2.88 2.09
CA GLN A 91 14.76 -3.43 2.27
C GLN A 91 15.35 -2.95 3.61
N CYS A 92 15.86 -3.90 4.39
CA CYS A 92 16.34 -3.65 5.74
C CYS A 92 17.81 -4.01 5.93
N LYS A 93 18.48 -3.29 6.84
CA LYS A 93 19.79 -3.70 7.37
C LYS A 93 19.65 -4.84 8.41
N PRO A 94 20.65 -5.74 8.49
CA PRO A 94 21.68 -5.96 7.49
C PRO A 94 21.05 -6.49 6.20
N CYS A 95 21.48 -5.99 5.04
CA CYS A 95 21.07 -6.61 3.79
C CYS A 95 22.15 -7.55 3.28
N THR A 96 21.80 -8.82 3.13
CA THR A 96 22.70 -9.86 2.62
C THR A 96 22.70 -9.92 1.10
N GLN A 97 21.53 -9.73 0.48
CA GLN A 97 21.37 -9.65 -0.97
C GLN A 97 20.30 -8.61 -1.27
N CYS A 98 20.67 -7.43 -1.76
CA CYS A 98 19.72 -6.38 -2.15
C CYS A 98 20.09 -5.81 -3.50
N TYR A 99 19.09 -5.28 -4.20
CA TYR A 99 19.31 -4.38 -5.32
C TYR A 99 19.54 -2.94 -4.80
N ASN A 100 20.08 -2.09 -5.66
CA ASN A 100 20.29 -0.68 -5.34
C ASN A 100 18.94 0.07 -5.34
N GLN A 101 18.71 0.87 -4.32
CA GLN A 101 17.55 1.73 -4.15
C GLN A 101 17.97 3.20 -4.08
N ALA A 102 17.02 4.13 -4.28
CA ALA A 102 17.27 5.57 -4.27
C ALA A 102 17.54 6.09 -2.85
N ASP A 103 16.71 5.70 -1.89
CA ASP A 103 16.84 6.10 -0.49
C ASP A 103 17.77 5.15 0.28
N PRO A 104 18.30 5.53 1.45
CA PRO A 104 19.08 4.61 2.28
C PRO A 104 18.26 3.39 2.73
N ILE A 105 18.89 2.21 2.72
CA ILE A 105 18.31 0.97 3.25
C ILE A 105 17.88 1.22 4.70
N PHE A 106 16.61 0.91 5.00
CA PHE A 106 16.02 1.12 6.31
C PHE A 106 16.82 0.37 7.37
N ASP A 107 17.12 1.04 8.48
CA ASP A 107 17.86 0.45 9.61
C ASP A 107 16.91 0.19 10.77
N PRO A 108 16.50 -1.07 11.01
CA PRO A 108 15.59 -1.39 12.11
C PRO A 108 16.13 -0.97 13.49
N ALA A 109 17.46 -0.92 13.66
CA ALA A 109 18.05 -0.51 14.94
C ALA A 109 17.90 1.00 15.20
N GLY A 110 17.61 1.79 14.17
CA GLY A 110 17.38 3.24 14.27
C GLY A 110 15.94 3.63 14.58
N SER A 111 15.00 2.67 14.61
CA SER A 111 13.57 2.92 14.84
C SER A 111 13.13 2.41 16.22
N ALA A 112 12.53 3.29 17.02
CA ALA A 112 12.02 2.94 18.35
C ALA A 112 10.72 2.11 18.31
N SER A 113 9.99 2.13 17.18
CA SER A 113 8.73 1.40 16.98
C SER A 113 8.92 0.02 16.34
N PHE A 114 10.14 -0.30 15.86
CA PHE A 114 10.41 -1.58 15.22
C PHE A 114 10.28 -2.76 16.20
N THR A 115 9.33 -3.66 15.95
CA THR A 115 9.12 -4.84 16.79
C THR A 115 8.99 -6.10 15.95
N LYS A 116 9.91 -7.06 16.13
CA LYS A 116 9.85 -8.34 15.42
C LYS A 116 8.61 -9.14 15.83
N ILE A 117 7.94 -9.74 14.84
CA ILE A 117 6.76 -10.56 15.08
C ILE A 117 7.19 -11.99 15.45
N SER A 118 6.63 -12.49 16.56
CA SER A 118 6.90 -13.85 17.02
C SER A 118 6.19 -14.89 16.16
N CYS A 119 6.78 -16.08 16.09
CA CYS A 119 6.24 -17.22 15.33
C CYS A 119 4.82 -17.63 15.70
N GLY A 120 4.46 -17.56 16.99
CA GLY A 120 3.13 -17.95 17.47
C GLY A 120 2.04 -16.89 17.25
N SER A 121 2.39 -15.76 16.64
CA SER A 121 1.43 -14.70 16.39
C SER A 121 0.45 -15.07 15.28
N VAL A 122 -0.77 -14.52 15.37
CA VAL A 122 -1.79 -14.67 14.32
C VAL A 122 -1.27 -14.14 12.98
N ALA A 123 -0.61 -12.98 12.98
CA ALA A 123 -0.04 -12.37 11.77
C ALA A 123 0.94 -13.30 11.03
N CYS A 124 1.78 -14.04 11.77
CA CYS A 124 2.69 -15.01 11.16
C CYS A 124 1.96 -16.19 10.50
N GLY A 125 0.86 -16.64 11.11
CA GLY A 125 0.02 -17.71 10.58
C GLY A 125 -0.81 -17.34 9.36
N LEU A 126 -0.92 -16.03 9.04
CA LEU A 126 -1.66 -15.54 7.88
C LEU A 126 -0.83 -15.48 6.59
N LEU A 127 0.48 -15.75 6.66
CA LEU A 127 1.34 -15.80 5.47
C LEU A 127 1.13 -17.11 4.70
N ASP A 128 1.05 -17.03 3.36
CA ASP A 128 0.76 -18.16 2.47
C ASP A 128 1.72 -19.35 2.63
N GLN A 129 3.00 -19.06 2.91
CA GLN A 129 3.92 -20.04 3.46
C GLN A 129 3.92 -19.85 4.97
N ALA A 130 3.04 -20.58 5.67
CA ALA A 130 2.89 -20.54 7.14
C ALA A 130 4.24 -20.22 7.80
N GLY A 131 4.36 -18.99 8.32
CA GLY A 131 5.63 -18.26 8.40
C GLY A 131 6.80 -19.12 8.83
N LYS A 132 7.82 -19.24 7.96
CA LYS A 132 9.02 -20.01 8.29
C LYS A 132 9.61 -19.41 9.57
N CYS A 133 9.74 -20.26 10.59
CA CYS A 133 10.30 -19.83 11.86
C CYS A 133 11.82 -19.89 11.83
N GLY A 134 12.46 -18.74 11.93
CA GLY A 134 13.90 -18.62 12.11
C GLY A 134 14.19 -18.14 13.54
N SER A 135 14.81 -18.97 14.37
CA SER A 135 15.21 -18.59 15.74
C SER A 135 14.08 -17.98 16.59
N GLY A 136 12.84 -18.49 16.44
CA GLY A 136 11.65 -18.01 17.14
C GLY A 136 10.99 -16.75 16.55
N GLN A 137 11.53 -16.21 15.47
CA GLN A 137 11.01 -15.03 14.76
C GLN A 137 10.29 -15.43 13.48
N CYS A 138 9.20 -14.75 13.18
CA CYS A 138 8.44 -14.97 11.95
C CYS A 138 9.25 -14.48 10.74
N GLN A 139 9.51 -15.37 9.79
CA GLN A 139 10.06 -14.99 8.48
C GLN A 139 8.94 -14.90 7.45
N TYR A 140 9.07 -13.94 6.56
CA TYR A 140 8.20 -13.79 5.40
C TYR A 140 8.99 -14.04 4.11
N GLU A 141 8.28 -14.47 3.09
CA GLU A 141 8.80 -14.66 1.74
C GLU A 141 7.67 -14.35 0.75
N VAL A 142 7.95 -13.45 -0.19
CA VAL A 142 7.07 -13.14 -1.32
C VAL A 142 7.83 -13.40 -2.59
N THR A 143 7.21 -14.12 -3.53
CA THR A 143 7.74 -14.35 -4.88
C THR A 143 6.72 -13.84 -5.88
N TYR A 144 7.17 -13.04 -6.83
CA TYR A 144 6.35 -12.42 -7.85
C TYR A 144 6.40 -13.22 -9.16
N GLU A 145 5.43 -12.97 -10.05
CA GLU A 145 5.30 -13.70 -11.33
C GLU A 145 6.49 -13.49 -12.28
N ASP A 146 7.21 -12.37 -12.15
CA ASP A 146 8.42 -12.07 -12.92
C ASP A 146 9.67 -12.78 -12.36
N GLY A 147 9.52 -13.59 -11.31
CA GLY A 147 10.60 -14.30 -10.63
C GLY A 147 11.37 -13.45 -9.62
N SER A 148 11.02 -12.18 -9.44
CA SER A 148 11.54 -11.35 -8.36
C SER A 148 11.03 -11.85 -7.01
N TYR A 149 11.77 -11.57 -5.93
CA TYR A 149 11.38 -11.99 -4.60
C TYR A 149 11.93 -11.08 -3.51
N THR A 150 11.31 -11.17 -2.34
CA THR A 150 11.78 -10.58 -1.09
C THR A 150 11.63 -11.59 0.05
N LYS A 151 12.64 -11.66 0.93
CA LYS A 151 12.64 -12.51 2.13
C LYS A 151 13.28 -11.80 3.30
N GLY A 152 12.75 -12.04 4.48
CA GLY A 152 13.33 -11.53 5.71
C GLY A 152 12.41 -11.71 6.91
N THR A 153 12.50 -10.80 7.86
CA THR A 153 11.75 -10.90 9.11
C THR A 153 10.44 -10.13 9.00
N LEU A 154 9.33 -10.73 9.45
CA LEU A 154 8.08 -10.00 9.61
C LEU A 154 8.13 -9.18 10.91
N ALA A 155 7.76 -7.91 10.86
CA ALA A 155 7.83 -6.99 11.99
C ALA A 155 6.65 -6.03 12.00
N LEU A 156 6.38 -5.44 13.15
CA LEU A 156 5.51 -4.28 13.31
C LEU A 156 6.36 -3.02 13.19
N GLU A 157 5.80 -2.00 12.52
CA GLU A 157 6.42 -0.69 12.37
C GLU A 157 5.35 0.40 12.20
N ASN A 158 5.73 1.64 12.45
CA ASN A 158 4.91 2.81 12.18
C ASN A 158 5.13 3.29 10.74
N LEU A 159 4.03 3.57 10.03
CA LEU A 159 4.02 4.16 8.70
C LEU A 159 3.42 5.55 8.75
N LYS A 160 4.07 6.53 8.13
CA LYS A 160 3.62 7.91 8.07
C LYS A 160 3.27 8.30 6.64
N PHE A 161 2.02 8.72 6.47
CA PHE A 161 1.44 9.23 5.23
C PHE A 161 1.14 10.72 5.40
N GLY A 162 2.02 11.58 4.88
CA GLY A 162 1.92 13.03 5.09
C GLY A 162 1.96 13.37 6.58
N SER A 163 0.89 13.96 7.10
CA SER A 163 0.75 14.27 8.54
C SER A 163 0.21 13.12 9.39
N THR A 164 -0.23 12.02 8.77
CA THR A 164 -0.93 10.94 9.48
C THR A 164 0.02 9.77 9.74
N GLU A 165 0.13 9.36 10.99
CA GLU A 165 0.87 8.17 11.37
C GLU A 165 -0.09 7.00 11.62
N VAL A 166 0.30 5.84 11.14
CA VAL A 166 -0.36 4.55 11.37
C VAL A 166 0.63 3.69 12.13
N GLU A 167 0.27 3.34 13.35
CA GLU A 167 1.12 2.53 14.21
C GLU A 167 0.90 1.03 14.01
N ASN A 168 1.91 0.23 14.36
CA ASN A 168 1.81 -1.23 14.44
C ASN A 168 1.36 -1.91 13.13
N VAL A 169 1.84 -1.43 11.98
CA VAL A 169 1.62 -2.08 10.69
C VAL A 169 2.59 -3.25 10.56
N ALA A 170 2.07 -4.45 10.28
CA ALA A 170 2.88 -5.60 9.94
C ALA A 170 3.50 -5.40 8.55
N ILE A 171 4.82 -5.29 8.51
CA ILE A 171 5.63 -5.15 7.30
C ILE A 171 6.67 -6.25 7.21
N GLY A 172 7.06 -6.56 5.98
CA GLY A 172 8.25 -7.35 5.68
C GLY A 172 9.51 -6.50 5.77
N CYS A 173 10.45 -6.91 6.61
CA CYS A 173 11.79 -6.33 6.69
C CYS A 173 12.76 -7.21 5.89
N GLY A 174 12.99 -6.84 4.63
CA GLY A 174 13.63 -7.67 3.62
C GLY A 174 15.15 -7.62 3.68
N HIS A 175 15.77 -8.75 3.94
CA HIS A 175 17.24 -8.91 3.98
C HIS A 175 17.80 -9.58 2.71
N HIS A 176 16.92 -10.22 1.93
CA HIS A 176 17.20 -10.82 0.64
C HIS A 176 16.14 -10.39 -0.37
N ASN A 177 16.51 -9.50 -1.28
CA ASN A 177 15.63 -8.91 -2.28
C ASN A 177 16.30 -9.00 -3.65
N LEU A 178 15.63 -9.64 -4.60
CA LEU A 178 16.10 -9.79 -5.97
C LEU A 178 15.02 -9.31 -6.92
N GLY A 179 15.38 -8.42 -7.84
CA GLY A 179 14.47 -7.85 -8.83
C GLY A 179 14.84 -6.41 -9.17
N LEU A 180 14.08 -5.80 -10.08
CA LEU A 180 14.20 -4.39 -10.44
C LEU A 180 12.92 -3.66 -10.05
N PHE A 181 12.89 -3.10 -8.84
CA PHE A 181 11.72 -2.38 -8.30
C PHE A 181 11.80 -0.87 -8.58
N ALA A 182 12.29 -0.49 -9.75
CA ALA A 182 12.45 0.92 -10.16
C ALA A 182 13.16 1.80 -9.11
N TRP A 183 14.21 1.28 -8.47
CA TRP A 183 14.97 1.94 -7.40
C TRP A 183 14.17 2.26 -6.14
N ALA A 184 12.97 1.69 -5.97
CA ALA A 184 12.21 1.80 -4.73
C ALA A 184 12.89 1.06 -3.59
N SER A 185 12.66 1.55 -2.39
CA SER A 185 13.09 0.91 -1.15
C SER A 185 12.26 -0.32 -0.80
N GLY A 186 11.14 -0.52 -1.46
CA GLY A 186 10.22 -1.59 -1.20
C GLY A 186 8.90 -1.40 -1.91
N LEU A 187 7.87 -2.02 -1.36
CA LEU A 187 6.55 -2.11 -1.96
C LEU A 187 5.46 -1.97 -0.91
N LEU A 188 4.46 -1.15 -1.24
CA LEU A 188 3.23 -0.95 -0.47
C LEU A 188 2.15 -1.89 -1.01
N GLY A 189 1.83 -2.93 -0.24
CA GLY A 189 0.86 -3.95 -0.62
C GLY A 189 -0.57 -3.48 -0.37
N LEU A 190 -1.31 -3.25 -1.45
CA LEU A 190 -2.71 -2.80 -1.47
C LEU A 190 -3.65 -3.86 -2.05
N GLY A 191 -3.25 -5.13 -1.96
CA GLY A 191 -4.05 -6.28 -2.34
C GLY A 191 -5.33 -6.44 -1.51
N GLY A 192 -6.08 -7.50 -1.82
CA GLY A 192 -7.39 -7.76 -1.19
C GLY A 192 -7.34 -8.62 0.07
N GLY A 193 -6.16 -9.16 0.44
CA GLY A 193 -6.04 -10.06 1.57
C GLY A 193 -5.82 -9.35 2.90
N VAL A 194 -5.89 -10.14 3.98
CA VAL A 194 -5.84 -9.65 5.37
C VAL A 194 -4.49 -9.04 5.75
N MET A 195 -3.41 -9.42 5.06
CA MET A 195 -2.07 -8.87 5.28
C MET A 195 -1.77 -7.62 4.43
N SER A 196 -2.69 -7.22 3.53
CA SER A 196 -2.60 -5.93 2.83
C SER A 196 -2.65 -4.77 3.81
N LEU A 197 -2.05 -3.62 3.45
CA LEU A 197 -2.17 -2.41 4.26
C LEU A 197 -3.65 -2.09 4.55
N VAL A 198 -4.50 -2.28 3.55
CA VAL A 198 -5.95 -2.05 3.64
C VAL A 198 -6.61 -3.04 4.60
N GLY A 199 -6.23 -4.32 4.52
CA GLY A 199 -6.72 -5.39 5.39
C GLY A 199 -6.31 -5.19 6.85
N GLN A 200 -5.06 -4.76 7.07
CA GLN A 200 -4.53 -4.46 8.40
C GLN A 200 -5.18 -3.21 9.01
N LEU A 201 -5.41 -2.17 8.19
CA LEU A 201 -6.08 -0.95 8.61
C LEU A 201 -7.58 -1.17 8.85
N GLY A 202 -8.21 -2.11 8.14
CA GLY A 202 -9.53 -2.68 8.40
C GLY A 202 -10.55 -1.70 8.99
N SER A 203 -10.83 -1.84 10.29
CA SER A 203 -11.85 -1.05 11.01
C SER A 203 -11.55 0.45 11.09
N GLN A 204 -10.29 0.84 11.01
CA GLN A 204 -9.88 2.25 11.04
C GLN A 204 -10.24 2.98 9.75
N THR A 205 -10.21 2.27 8.62
CA THR A 205 -10.51 2.83 7.28
C THR A 205 -11.85 2.35 6.71
N GLY A 206 -12.59 1.50 7.45
CA GLY A 206 -13.80 0.86 6.95
C GLY A 206 -13.55 -0.15 5.82
N GLY A 207 -12.32 -0.66 5.70
CA GLY A 207 -11.91 -1.62 4.67
C GLY A 207 -11.85 -1.02 3.26
N ALA A 208 -11.78 0.30 3.13
CA ALA A 208 -11.71 0.99 1.85
C ALA A 208 -10.54 1.96 1.82
N PHE A 209 -9.95 2.12 0.62
CA PHE A 209 -8.92 3.13 0.35
C PHE A 209 -9.17 3.73 -1.05
N GLY A 210 -8.54 4.88 -1.30
CA GLY A 210 -8.56 5.53 -2.61
C GLY A 210 -7.17 6.03 -2.97
N TYR A 211 -6.82 5.98 -4.24
CA TYR A 211 -5.58 6.54 -4.77
C TYR A 211 -5.87 7.25 -6.09
N CYS A 212 -5.11 8.30 -6.40
CA CYS A 212 -5.23 9.05 -7.64
C CYS A 212 -3.88 9.07 -8.36
N LEU A 213 -3.76 8.31 -9.44
CA LEU A 213 -2.56 8.32 -10.27
C LEU A 213 -2.58 9.54 -11.17
N ALA A 214 -1.75 10.54 -10.84
CA ALA A 214 -1.55 11.70 -11.70
C ALA A 214 -0.63 11.33 -12.88
N SER A 215 -1.02 11.70 -14.09
CA SER A 215 -0.12 11.63 -15.25
C SER A 215 0.98 12.69 -15.12
N ARG A 216 2.25 12.30 -15.23
CA ARG A 216 3.33 13.29 -15.40
C ARG A 216 3.15 14.00 -16.76
N PRO A 217 3.25 15.33 -16.84
CA PRO A 217 3.44 16.02 -18.11
C PRO A 217 4.74 15.49 -18.76
N ALA A 218 4.66 15.19 -20.06
CA ALA A 218 5.83 14.84 -20.86
C ALA A 218 6.78 16.04 -21.03
#